data_AF-A0A9E0V9Z6-F1
#
_entry.id   AF-A0A9E0V9Z6-F1
#
_cell.length_a   1.000
_cell.length_b   1.000
_cell.length_c   1.000
_cell.angle_alpha   90.00
_cell.angle_beta   90.00
_cell.angle_gamma   90.00
#
_symmetry.space_group_name_H-M   'P 1'
#
loop_
_entity.id
_entity.type
_entity.pdbx_description
1 polymer ?
#
loop_
_entity_poly.entity_id
_entity_poly.type
_entity_poly.pdbx_seq_one_letter_code
_entity_poly.pdbx_strand_id
1 'polypeptide(L)'
;MSQDSNPLFPRRPGSEEEKDRLIRDTQNRLASEEAGLRDAGIDVCPSCGQTNRQGVKYCRGCGNPFDPNELMMITTLYGPPPMPFEDKAPPDYPPPPVYGPPPMPLRNDAPKNTKTLIWATVLGGVLFLLAAAIVILYFFFLR
;
A
#
# COMPACT_ATOMS: atom_id res chain seq x y z
N MET A 1 45.45 -5.05 13.51
CA MET A 1 44.13 -4.63 12.99
C MET A 1 43.93 -5.34 11.66
N SER A 2 43.32 -6.54 11.69
CA SER A 2 43.02 -7.31 10.47
C SER A 2 41.77 -6.74 9.82
N GLN A 3 41.88 -6.40 8.54
CA GLN A 3 40.77 -5.93 7.70
C GLN A 3 40.13 -7.15 7.06
N ASP A 4 38.92 -7.49 7.49
CA ASP A 4 38.09 -8.51 6.85
C ASP A 4 37.46 -7.94 5.58
N SER A 5 38.11 -8.17 4.44
CA SER A 5 37.54 -7.89 3.13
C SER A 5 36.52 -8.96 2.76
N ASN A 6 35.23 -8.65 2.93
CA ASN A 6 34.14 -9.49 2.48
C ASN A 6 34.04 -9.46 0.94
N PRO A 7 34.21 -10.58 0.21
CA PRO A 7 34.18 -10.57 -1.25
C PRO A 7 32.76 -10.31 -1.78
N LEU A 8 32.66 -9.44 -2.79
CA LEU A 8 31.38 -9.05 -3.42
C LEU A 8 30.67 -10.19 -4.19
N PHE A 9 31.33 -11.33 -4.40
CA PHE A 9 30.78 -12.47 -5.15
C PHE A 9 31.01 -13.77 -4.37
N PRO A 10 29.94 -14.53 -4.05
CA PRO A 10 30.07 -15.84 -3.43
C PRO A 10 30.88 -16.78 -4.33
N ARG A 11 31.80 -17.57 -3.75
CA ARG A 11 32.44 -18.67 -4.48
C ARG A 11 31.37 -19.64 -4.97
N ARG A 12 31.55 -20.21 -6.16
CA ARG A 12 30.73 -21.33 -6.63
C ARG A 12 30.76 -22.44 -5.56
N PRO A 13 29.61 -22.90 -5.05
CA PRO A 13 29.59 -23.97 -4.06
C PRO A 13 30.23 -25.22 -4.66
N GLY A 14 31.24 -25.76 -3.97
CA GLY A 14 32.14 -26.77 -4.51
C GLY A 14 31.62 -28.20 -4.37
N SER A 15 30.52 -28.41 -3.63
CA SER A 15 29.92 -29.71 -3.39
C SER A 15 28.38 -29.62 -3.45
N GLU A 16 27.72 -30.71 -3.85
CA GLU A 16 26.24 -30.79 -3.86
C GLU A 16 25.65 -30.56 -2.46
N GLU A 17 26.33 -31.01 -1.41
CA GLU A 17 25.91 -30.79 -0.03
C GLU A 17 25.92 -29.30 0.36
N GLU A 18 26.87 -28.52 -0.15
CA GLU A 18 26.92 -27.06 0.06
C GLU A 18 25.76 -26.36 -0.66
N LYS A 19 25.38 -26.81 -1.85
CA LYS A 19 24.20 -26.30 -2.56
C LYS A 19 22.91 -26.58 -1.81
N ASP A 20 22.73 -27.81 -1.31
CA ASP A 20 21.53 -28.19 -0.57
C ASP A 20 21.39 -27.40 0.74
N ARG A 21 22.51 -27.16 1.43
CA ARG A 21 22.55 -26.27 2.60
C ARG A 21 22.12 -24.85 2.24
N LEU A 22 22.62 -24.32 1.13
CA LEU A 22 22.30 -22.97 0.66
C LEU A 22 20.82 -22.83 0.27
N ILE A 23 20.26 -23.84 -0.42
CA ILE A 23 18.84 -23.87 -0.80
C ILE A 23 17.97 -23.88 0.45
N ARG A 24 18.31 -24.71 1.44
CA ARG A 24 17.56 -24.78 2.71
C ARG A 24 17.62 -23.48 3.50
N ASP A 25 18.79 -22.85 3.59
CA ASP A 25 18.95 -21.56 4.27
C ASP A 25 18.11 -20.47 3.58
N THR A 26 18.14 -20.44 2.25
CA THR A 26 17.35 -19.49 1.45
C THR A 26 15.85 -19.69 1.67
N GLN A 27 15.37 -20.95 1.65
CA GLN A 27 13.97 -21.27 1.93
C GLN A 27 13.55 -20.85 3.35
N ASN A 28 14.40 -21.09 4.35
CA ASN A 28 14.13 -20.68 5.73
C ASN A 28 14.04 -19.16 5.89
N ARG A 29 14.91 -18.40 5.20
CA ARG A 29 14.88 -16.93 5.21
C ARG A 29 13.61 -16.40 4.58
N LEU A 30 13.26 -16.89 3.39
CA LEU A 30 12.02 -16.52 2.70
C LEU A 30 10.78 -16.82 3.57
N ALA A 31 10.73 -18.01 4.18
CA ALA A 31 9.63 -18.38 5.07
C ALA A 31 9.53 -17.47 6.31
N SER A 32 10.67 -17.03 6.87
CA SER A 32 10.70 -16.11 8.01
C SER A 32 10.26 -14.69 7.64
N GLU A 33 10.58 -14.23 6.44
CA GLU A 33 10.14 -12.93 5.92
C GLU A 33 8.63 -12.93 5.62
N GLU A 34 8.12 -14.02 5.02
CA GLU A 34 6.69 -14.21 4.77
C GLU A 34 5.87 -14.28 6.08
N ALA A 35 6.40 -14.94 7.11
CA ALA A 35 5.78 -14.98 8.43
C ALA A 35 5.74 -13.60 9.09
N GLY A 36 6.83 -12.83 8.99
CA GLY A 36 6.89 -11.46 9.52
C GLY A 36 5.92 -10.50 8.82
N LEU A 37 5.71 -10.66 7.51
CA LEU A 37 4.76 -9.84 6.76
C LEU A 37 3.30 -10.14 7.12
N ARG A 38 3.00 -11.41 7.43
CA ARG A 38 1.68 -11.81 7.93
C ARG A 38 1.41 -11.29 9.34
N ASP A 39 2.43 -11.07 10.16
CA ASP A 39 2.28 -10.51 11.52
C ASP A 39 2.16 -8.97 11.52
N ALA A 40 2.57 -8.31 10.44
CA ALA A 40 2.47 -6.85 10.31
C ALA A 40 1.04 -6.32 10.14
N GLY A 41 0.03 -7.19 10.09
CA GLY A 41 -1.37 -6.78 10.04
C GLY A 41 -1.76 -6.13 8.72
N ILE A 42 -1.16 -6.55 7.60
CA ILE A 42 -1.32 -5.92 6.28
C ILE A 42 -1.71 -6.96 5.22
N ASP A 43 -2.80 -6.70 4.49
CA ASP A 43 -3.31 -7.49 3.38
C ASP A 43 -3.27 -6.69 2.06
N VAL A 44 -2.92 -7.33 0.96
CA VAL A 44 -2.92 -6.69 -0.37
C VAL A 44 -4.20 -7.07 -1.10
N CYS A 45 -4.93 -6.08 -1.62
CA CYS A 45 -6.17 -6.31 -2.36
C CYS A 45 -5.89 -7.08 -3.66
N PRO A 46 -6.50 -8.26 -3.89
CA PRO A 46 -6.29 -9.02 -5.12
C PRO A 46 -6.93 -8.35 -6.35
N SER A 47 -7.90 -7.45 -6.15
CA SER A 47 -8.58 -6.77 -7.27
C SER A 47 -7.85 -5.53 -7.78
N CYS A 48 -7.14 -4.80 -6.93
CA CYS A 48 -6.49 -3.54 -7.33
C CYS A 48 -5.04 -3.34 -6.84
N GLY A 49 -4.50 -4.28 -6.05
CA GLY A 49 -3.13 -4.19 -5.50
C GLY A 49 -2.97 -3.23 -4.32
N GLN A 50 -4.03 -2.58 -3.84
CA GLN A 50 -3.95 -1.65 -2.70
C GLN A 50 -3.65 -2.40 -1.40
N THR A 51 -2.67 -1.89 -0.65
CA THR A 51 -2.36 -2.32 0.71
C THR A 51 -3.46 -1.87 1.68
N ASN A 52 -4.03 -2.81 2.44
CA ASN A 52 -5.06 -2.61 3.43
C ASN A 52 -4.64 -3.23 4.77
N ARG A 53 -5.32 -2.85 5.86
CA ARG A 53 -5.13 -3.51 7.16
C ARG A 53 -5.74 -4.90 7.13
N GLN A 54 -5.17 -5.84 7.87
CA GLN A 54 -5.74 -7.17 8.03
C GLN A 54 -7.15 -7.13 8.64
N GLY A 55 -7.98 -8.07 8.20
CA GLY A 55 -9.35 -8.22 8.70
C GLY A 55 -10.34 -7.18 8.19
N VAL A 56 -9.98 -6.36 7.20
CA VAL A 56 -10.97 -5.49 6.55
C VAL A 56 -11.88 -6.31 5.63
N LYS A 57 -13.19 -6.07 5.69
CA LYS A 57 -14.16 -6.74 4.83
C LYS A 57 -14.10 -6.28 3.37
N TYR A 58 -13.76 -5.00 3.16
CA TYR A 58 -13.74 -4.33 1.86
C TYR A 58 -12.46 -3.54 1.65
N CYS A 59 -11.99 -3.49 0.40
CA CYS A 59 -10.83 -2.70 0.01
C CYS A 59 -11.12 -1.19 0.05
N ARG A 60 -10.23 -0.41 0.69
CA ARG A 60 -10.35 1.06 0.76
C ARG A 60 -10.07 1.77 -0.58
N GLY A 61 -9.44 1.08 -1.52
CA GLY A 61 -9.11 1.63 -2.84
C GLY A 61 -10.22 1.41 -3.88
N CYS A 62 -10.73 0.18 -4.00
CA CYS A 62 -11.69 -0.19 -5.04
C CYS A 62 -13.07 -0.61 -4.52
N GLY A 63 -13.25 -0.81 -3.21
CA GLY A 63 -14.53 -1.23 -2.63
C GLY A 63 -14.86 -2.72 -2.75
N ASN A 64 -14.07 -3.52 -3.49
CA ASN A 64 -14.31 -4.96 -3.59
C ASN A 64 -14.14 -5.66 -2.23
N PRO A 65 -14.97 -6.68 -1.94
CA PRO A 65 -14.80 -7.50 -0.76
C PRO A 65 -13.55 -8.38 -0.85
N PHE A 66 -12.93 -8.65 0.30
CA PHE A 66 -11.80 -9.57 0.38
C PHE A 66 -12.24 -11.04 0.39
N ASP A 67 -13.42 -11.33 0.94
CA ASP A 67 -14.04 -12.65 0.89
C ASP A 67 -15.26 -12.61 -0.04
N PRO A 68 -15.16 -13.14 -1.27
CA PRO A 68 -16.27 -13.19 -2.20
C PRO A 68 -17.40 -14.15 -1.74
N ASN A 69 -17.15 -15.05 -0.77
CA ASN A 69 -18.16 -16.00 -0.31
C ASN A 69 -19.15 -15.41 0.71
N GLU A 70 -18.83 -14.29 1.37
CA GLU A 70 -19.76 -13.60 2.29
C GLU A 70 -20.97 -13.01 1.52
N LEU A 71 -20.79 -12.65 0.24
CA LEU A 71 -21.83 -12.07 -0.62
C LEU A 71 -22.94 -13.06 -1.01
N MET A 72 -22.64 -14.36 -1.12
CA MET A 72 -23.63 -15.36 -1.52
C MET A 72 -24.62 -15.70 -0.39
N MET A 73 -24.25 -15.49 0.88
CA MET A 73 -25.17 -15.74 2.00
C MET A 73 -26.04 -14.54 2.34
N ILE A 74 -25.55 -13.31 2.15
CA ILE A 74 -26.28 -12.10 2.56
C ILE A 74 -27.38 -11.73 1.55
N THR A 75 -27.17 -11.99 0.26
CA THR A 75 -28.15 -11.63 -0.79
C THR A 75 -29.41 -12.48 -0.77
N THR A 76 -29.38 -13.70 -0.20
CA THR A 76 -30.55 -14.59 -0.16
C THR A 76 -31.34 -14.55 1.14
N LEU A 77 -30.78 -13.98 2.23
CA LEU A 77 -31.44 -13.98 3.55
C LEU A 77 -32.14 -12.66 3.91
N TYR A 78 -31.69 -11.53 3.35
CA TYR A 78 -32.24 -10.19 3.63
C TYR A 78 -32.74 -9.47 2.38
N GLY A 79 -33.23 -10.24 1.39
CA GLY A 79 -34.13 -9.65 0.41
C GLY A 79 -35.44 -9.28 1.11
N PRO A 80 -36.03 -8.09 0.88
CA PRO A 80 -37.41 -7.88 1.30
C PRO A 80 -38.25 -9.02 0.72
N PRO A 81 -39.20 -9.59 1.50
CA PRO A 81 -40.10 -10.62 0.98
C PRO A 81 -40.65 -10.14 -0.37
N PRO A 82 -40.80 -11.01 -1.39
CA PRO A 82 -41.41 -10.60 -2.64
C PRO A 82 -42.75 -9.97 -2.29
N MET A 83 -42.83 -8.65 -2.44
CA MET A 83 -44.07 -7.95 -2.15
C MET A 83 -45.09 -8.53 -3.12
N PRO A 84 -46.31 -8.88 -2.69
CA PRO A 84 -47.37 -9.11 -3.63
C PRO A 84 -47.45 -7.84 -4.47
N PHE A 85 -47.03 -7.94 -5.72
CA PHE A 85 -47.29 -6.90 -6.70
C PHE A 85 -48.79 -7.00 -6.98
N GLU A 86 -49.61 -6.47 -6.08
CA GLU A 86 -50.94 -6.06 -6.47
C GLU A 86 -50.75 -5.02 -7.58
N ASP A 87 -51.14 -5.37 -8.81
CA ASP A 87 -50.99 -4.55 -10.03
C ASP A 87 -51.77 -3.21 -9.99
N LYS A 88 -52.31 -2.84 -8.83
CA LYS A 88 -53.04 -1.60 -8.59
C LYS A 88 -52.32 -0.81 -7.51
N ALA A 89 -51.35 0.00 -7.94
CA ALA A 89 -50.90 1.12 -7.14
C ALA A 89 -52.14 1.91 -6.65
N PRO A 90 -52.29 2.17 -5.34
CA PRO A 90 -53.44 2.93 -4.86
C PRO A 90 -53.41 4.33 -5.49
N PRO A 91 -54.55 4.84 -6.00
CA PRO A 91 -54.57 5.97 -6.93
C PRO A 91 -54.09 7.31 -6.38
N ASP A 92 -53.83 7.42 -5.06
CA ASP A 92 -53.63 8.72 -4.40
C ASP A 92 -52.35 8.81 -3.55
N TYR A 93 -51.35 7.94 -3.76
CA TYR A 93 -50.07 8.16 -3.09
C TYR A 93 -49.27 9.25 -3.80
N PRO A 94 -48.91 10.36 -3.10
CA PRO A 94 -47.96 11.30 -3.66
C PRO A 94 -46.63 10.58 -3.91
N PRO A 95 -45.91 10.91 -5.00
CA PRO A 95 -44.59 10.35 -5.23
C PRO A 95 -43.72 10.61 -4.00
N PRO A 96 -42.89 9.64 -3.57
CA PRO A 96 -42.02 9.84 -2.43
C PRO A 96 -41.10 11.05 -2.69
N PRO A 97 -40.76 11.84 -1.64
CA PRO A 97 -39.82 12.93 -1.80
C PRO A 97 -38.51 12.39 -2.38
N VAL A 98 -38.07 12.96 -3.49
CA VAL A 98 -36.81 12.61 -4.14
C VAL A 98 -35.68 13.12 -3.24
N TYR A 99 -35.14 12.25 -2.38
CA TYR A 99 -33.94 12.55 -1.62
C TYR A 99 -32.75 12.54 -2.57
N GLY A 100 -32.28 13.74 -2.92
CA GLY A 100 -31.00 13.88 -3.59
C GLY A 100 -29.87 13.31 -2.73
N PRO A 101 -28.74 12.92 -3.35
CA PRO A 101 -27.56 12.52 -2.59
C PRO A 101 -27.19 13.65 -1.61
N PRO A 102 -26.75 13.32 -0.38
CA PRO A 102 -26.32 14.33 0.57
C PRO A 102 -25.21 15.18 -0.07
N PRO A 103 -25.17 16.49 0.18
CA PRO A 103 -24.10 17.33 -0.33
C PRO A 103 -22.77 16.77 0.15
N MET A 104 -21.92 16.36 -0.79
CA MET A 104 -20.59 15.87 -0.44
C MET A 104 -19.79 17.00 0.20
N PRO A 105 -19.06 16.74 1.31
CA PRO A 105 -18.15 17.74 1.85
C PRO A 105 -17.08 18.04 0.81
N LEU A 106 -17.02 19.30 0.37
CA LEU A 106 -15.91 19.79 -0.44
C LEU A 106 -14.63 19.62 0.39
N ARG A 107 -13.76 18.73 -0.06
CA ARG A 107 -12.48 18.43 0.59
C ARG A 107 -11.57 19.64 0.45
N ASN A 108 -11.68 20.57 1.40
CA ASN A 108 -10.88 21.79 1.49
C ASN A 108 -9.54 21.56 2.21
N ASP A 109 -9.03 20.33 2.23
CA ASP A 109 -7.72 19.98 2.78
C ASP A 109 -6.60 20.38 1.82
N ALA A 110 -6.54 21.67 1.47
CA ALA A 110 -5.37 22.24 0.83
C ALA A 110 -4.17 22.10 1.80
N PRO A 111 -3.01 21.59 1.36
CA PRO A 111 -1.84 21.41 2.21
C PRO A 111 -1.40 22.78 2.74
N LYS A 112 -1.62 23.01 4.05
CA LYS A 112 -1.42 24.30 4.72
C LYS A 112 0.06 24.73 4.85
N ASN A 113 1.01 23.93 4.34
CA ASN A 113 2.45 24.13 4.55
C ASN A 113 3.30 24.10 3.27
N THR A 114 2.74 24.38 2.10
CA THR A 114 3.51 24.46 0.84
C THR A 114 4.73 25.39 0.92
N LYS A 115 4.68 26.43 1.76
CA LYS A 115 5.80 27.34 2.02
C LYS A 115 7.00 26.64 2.65
N THR A 116 6.82 25.70 3.58
CA THR A 116 7.96 25.03 4.24
C THR A 116 8.66 24.06 3.29
N LEU A 117 7.93 23.44 2.36
CA LEU A 117 8.50 22.56 1.35
C LEU A 117 9.40 23.34 0.38
N ILE A 118 8.97 24.52 -0.07
CA ILE A 118 9.75 25.37 -0.99
C ILE A 118 11.06 25.79 -0.33
N TRP A 119 11.02 26.30 0.91
CA TRP A 119 12.25 26.71 1.61
C TRP A 119 13.22 25.55 1.83
N ALA A 120 12.74 24.35 2.15
CA ALA A 120 13.59 23.17 2.29
C ALA A 120 14.34 22.81 1.01
N THR A 121 13.68 22.89 -0.16
CA THR A 121 14.33 22.61 -1.45
C THR A 121 15.39 23.64 -1.81
N VAL A 122 15.14 24.93 -1.55
CA VAL A 122 16.10 26.00 -1.84
C VAL A 122 17.34 25.86 -0.94
N LEU A 123 17.15 25.63 0.35
CA LEU A 123 18.25 25.48 1.32
C LEU A 123 19.11 24.24 1.01
N GLY A 124 18.48 23.12 0.67
CA GLY A 124 19.17 21.91 0.24
C GLY A 124 20.00 22.12 -1.03
N GLY A 125 19.46 22.83 -2.03
CA GLY A 125 20.17 23.14 -3.26
C GLY A 125 21.40 24.03 -3.05
N VAL A 126 21.27 25.08 -2.21
CA VAL A 126 22.41 25.98 -1.89
C VAL A 126 23.52 25.22 -1.16
N LEU A 127 23.18 24.37 -0.19
CA LEU A 127 24.17 23.56 0.53
C LEU A 127 24.89 22.57 -0.40
N PHE A 128 24.17 21.96 -1.33
CA PHE A 128 24.77 21.05 -2.31
C PHE A 128 25.76 21.76 -3.23
N LEU A 129 25.40 22.94 -3.76
CA LEU A 129 26.30 23.73 -4.61
C LEU A 129 27.55 24.22 -3.85
N LEU A 130 27.40 24.63 -2.59
CA LEU A 130 28.54 25.00 -1.76
C LEU A 130 29.48 23.82 -1.50
N ALA A 131 28.93 22.64 -1.18
CA ALA A 131 29.73 21.44 -0.99
C ALA A 131 30.49 21.04 -2.26
N ALA A 132 29.82 21.07 -3.41
CA ALA A 132 30.45 20.80 -4.71
C ALA A 132 31.57 21.80 -5.02
N ALA A 133 31.34 23.10 -4.79
CA ALA A 133 32.36 24.13 -4.97
C ALA A 133 33.58 23.92 -4.06
N ILE A 134 33.37 23.53 -2.80
CA ILE A 134 34.46 23.22 -1.86
C ILE A 134 35.29 22.04 -2.37
N VAL A 135 34.66 20.97 -2.85
CA VAL A 135 35.36 19.79 -3.40
C VAL A 135 36.18 20.16 -4.63
N ILE A 136 35.63 20.99 -5.53
CA ILE A 136 36.33 21.48 -6.71
C ILE A 136 37.55 22.32 -6.29
N LEU A 137 37.38 23.29 -5.39
CA LEU A 137 38.48 24.11 -4.90
C LEU A 137 39.54 23.26 -4.20
N TYR A 138 39.14 22.30 -3.38
CA TYR A 138 40.06 21.36 -2.74
C TYR A 138 40.92 20.62 -3.78
N PHE A 139 40.30 20.15 -4.87
CA PHE A 139 41.03 19.46 -5.94
C PHE A 139 42.00 20.37 -6.69
N PHE A 140 41.66 21.65 -6.89
CA PHE A 140 42.53 22.60 -7.59
C PHE A 140 43.68 23.15 -6.74
N PHE A 141 43.51 23.22 -5.42
CA PHE A 141 44.48 23.87 -4.52
C PHE A 141 45.30 22.91 -3.67
N LEU A 142 44.83 21.68 -3.40
CA LEU A 142 45.56 20.67 -2.62
C LEU A 142 46.14 19.53 -3.46
N ARG A 143 46.04 19.63 -4.79
CA ARG A 143 46.71 18.75 -5.75
C ARG A 143 47.68 19.56 -6.59
#